data_AF-A0A0N1K8T6-F1
#
_entry.id   AF-A0A0N1K8T6-F1
#
_cell.length_a   1.000
_cell.length_b   1.000
_cell.length_c   1.000
_cell.angle_alpha   90.00
_cell.angle_beta   90.00
_cell.angle_gamma   90.00
#
_symmetry.space_group_name_H-M   'P 1'
#
loop_
_entity.id
_entity.type
_entity.pdbx_description
1 polymer ?
#
loop_
_entity_poly.entity_id
_entity_poly.type
_entity_poly.pdbx_seq_one_letter_code
_entity_poly.pdbx_strand_id
1 'polypeptide(L)'
;SAAGLRGQAARLRDSAAVAEASDADVAWSLLSARSAMEHRAVVTGHTREELLRGLDAVISGEHAPHTVLDRAKSGRSLALVFSGQGSQRLGMGRELVSLPGFGEVFEEVCGAFDGLLEVPLREVLWAEEGSDRAALIDETVYTQTG
;
A
#
# COMPACT_ATOMS: atom_id res chain seq x y z
N SER A 1 -2.46 20.62 15.80
CA SER A 1 -3.65 20.16 16.55
C SER A 1 -4.64 19.52 15.58
N ALA A 2 -5.61 18.75 16.07
CA ALA A 2 -6.65 18.16 15.22
C ALA A 2 -7.49 19.23 14.49
N ALA A 3 -7.84 20.33 15.17
CA ALA A 3 -8.54 21.46 14.56
C ALA A 3 -7.70 22.15 13.47
N GLY A 4 -6.37 22.30 13.69
CA GLY A 4 -5.47 22.84 12.68
C GLY A 4 -5.38 21.95 11.43
N LEU A 5 -5.35 20.63 11.60
CA LEU A 5 -5.37 19.67 10.49
C LEU A 5 -6.67 19.81 9.66
N ARG A 6 -7.83 19.87 10.33
CA ARG A 6 -9.12 20.11 9.65
C ARG A 6 -9.15 21.44 8.89
N GLY A 7 -8.65 22.50 9.52
CA GLY A 7 -8.55 23.81 8.87
C GLY A 7 -7.61 23.81 7.65
N GLN A 8 -6.53 23.04 7.69
CA GLN A 8 -5.62 22.87 6.55
C GLN A 8 -6.26 22.05 5.44
N ALA A 9 -6.99 20.98 5.79
CA ALA A 9 -7.72 20.16 4.82
C ALA A 9 -8.79 20.96 4.08
N ALA A 10 -9.55 21.81 4.77
CA ALA A 10 -10.52 22.71 4.14
C ALA A 10 -9.88 23.65 3.10
N ARG A 11 -8.77 24.31 3.46
CA ARG A 11 -8.05 25.19 2.52
C ARG A 11 -7.50 24.42 1.33
N LEU A 12 -6.95 23.22 1.56
CA LEU A 12 -6.44 22.38 0.48
C LEU A 12 -7.56 21.92 -0.44
N ARG A 13 -8.72 21.55 0.10
CA ARG A 13 -9.91 21.15 -0.67
C ARG A 13 -10.36 22.27 -1.58
N ASP A 14 -10.55 23.48 -1.04
CA ASP A 14 -11.00 24.64 -1.81
C ASP A 14 -9.98 25.00 -2.91
N SER A 15 -8.69 24.93 -2.59
CA SER A 15 -7.63 25.15 -3.58
C SER A 15 -7.60 24.08 -4.66
N ALA A 16 -7.74 22.79 -4.28
CA ALA A 16 -7.67 21.67 -5.21
C ALA A 16 -8.90 21.61 -6.12
N ALA A 17 -10.07 22.06 -5.66
CA ALA A 17 -11.29 22.07 -6.46
C ALA A 17 -11.18 22.95 -7.72
N VAL A 18 -10.31 23.96 -7.69
CA VAL A 18 -10.11 24.91 -8.81
C VAL A 18 -8.68 24.89 -9.37
N ALA A 19 -7.81 24.02 -8.85
CA ALA A 19 -6.42 23.95 -9.28
C ALA A 19 -6.29 23.31 -10.66
N GLU A 20 -5.55 23.97 -11.55
CA GLU A 20 -5.08 23.41 -12.82
C GLU A 20 -3.90 22.44 -12.62
N ALA A 21 -3.18 22.56 -11.50
CA ALA A 21 -2.07 21.66 -11.16
C ALA A 21 -2.56 20.21 -11.03
N SER A 22 -1.69 19.27 -11.40
CA SER A 22 -1.97 17.84 -11.26
C SER A 22 -2.02 17.42 -9.78
N ASP A 23 -2.74 16.33 -9.48
CA ASP A 23 -2.78 15.78 -8.13
C ASP A 23 -1.40 15.31 -7.64
N ALA A 24 -0.56 14.85 -8.57
CA ALA A 24 0.82 14.48 -8.30
C ALA A 24 1.66 15.68 -7.84
N ASP A 25 1.51 16.84 -8.50
CA ASP A 25 2.23 18.07 -8.11
C ASP A 25 1.77 18.60 -6.75
N VAL A 26 0.47 18.50 -6.46
CA VAL A 26 -0.09 18.84 -5.15
C VAL A 26 0.49 17.92 -4.08
N ALA A 27 0.48 16.60 -4.29
CA ALA A 27 1.04 15.63 -3.36
C ALA A 27 2.55 15.85 -3.13
N TRP A 28 3.31 16.04 -4.20
CA TRP A 28 4.74 16.35 -4.12
C TRP A 28 5.02 17.61 -3.30
N SER A 29 4.24 18.68 -3.53
CA SER A 29 4.38 19.95 -2.80
C SER A 29 4.07 19.79 -1.31
N LEU A 30 3.07 18.98 -0.95
CA LEU A 30 2.73 18.70 0.44
C LEU A 30 3.82 17.90 1.15
N LEU A 31 4.48 16.96 0.46
CA LEU A 31 5.53 16.11 1.03
C LEU A 31 6.89 16.81 1.12
N SER A 32 7.25 17.63 0.14
CA SER A 32 8.60 18.19 0.00
C SER A 32 8.76 19.60 0.58
N ALA A 33 7.69 20.40 0.61
CA ALA A 33 7.77 21.84 0.91
C ALA A 33 7.02 22.27 2.18
N ARG A 34 6.51 21.31 2.98
CA ARG A 34 5.76 21.60 4.21
C ARG A 34 6.34 20.84 5.40
N SER A 35 6.35 21.49 6.55
CA SER A 35 6.82 20.87 7.79
C SER A 35 5.88 19.75 8.24
N ALA A 36 6.44 18.57 8.55
CA ALA A 36 5.68 17.40 8.97
C ALA A 36 5.24 17.48 10.44
N MET A 37 4.08 18.11 10.70
CA MET A 37 3.51 18.31 12.04
C MET A 37 3.03 17.01 12.70
N GLU A 38 2.67 17.06 13.99
CA GLU A 38 2.23 15.87 14.74
C GLU A 38 0.89 15.30 14.28
N HIS A 39 -0.11 16.14 13.99
CA HIS A 39 -1.41 15.67 13.50
C HIS A 39 -1.37 15.56 11.99
N ARG A 40 -1.59 14.36 11.45
CA ARG A 40 -1.42 14.05 10.04
C ARG A 40 -2.67 13.39 9.49
N ALA A 41 -2.93 13.68 8.23
CA ALA A 41 -3.86 12.92 7.41
C ALA A 41 -3.16 12.53 6.10
N VAL A 42 -3.48 11.35 5.59
CA VAL A 42 -3.10 10.90 4.25
C VAL A 42 -4.38 10.49 3.54
N VAL A 43 -4.58 11.04 2.34
CA VAL A 43 -5.64 10.65 1.41
C VAL A 43 -4.95 9.99 0.21
N THR A 44 -5.34 8.76 -0.11
CA THR A 44 -4.87 8.06 -1.32
C THR A 44 -6.00 7.98 -2.34
N GLY A 45 -5.67 8.04 -3.62
CA GLY A 45 -6.65 7.96 -4.70
C GLY A 45 -5.98 8.14 -6.06
N HIS A 46 -6.76 7.94 -7.10
CA HIS A 46 -6.38 8.05 -8.50
C HIS A 46 -7.06 9.22 -9.21
N THR A 47 -8.07 9.85 -8.59
CA THR A 47 -8.78 10.99 -9.17
C THR A 47 -8.91 12.19 -8.24
N ARG A 48 -9.14 13.36 -8.84
CA ARG A 48 -9.43 14.61 -8.13
C ARG A 48 -10.66 14.48 -7.24
N GLU A 49 -11.71 13.79 -7.70
CA GLU A 49 -12.93 13.57 -6.94
C GLU A 49 -12.68 12.71 -5.69
N GLU A 50 -11.79 11.72 -5.78
CA GLU A 50 -11.35 10.94 -4.62
C GLU A 50 -10.57 11.78 -3.62
N LEU A 51 -9.65 12.63 -4.10
CA LEU A 51 -8.93 13.58 -3.26
C LEU A 51 -9.90 14.50 -2.51
N LEU A 52 -10.85 15.11 -3.21
CA LEU A 52 -11.82 16.03 -2.60
C LEU A 52 -12.71 15.33 -1.57
N ARG A 53 -13.20 14.11 -1.86
CA ARG A 53 -13.98 13.31 -0.91
C ARG A 53 -13.16 12.90 0.33
N GLY A 54 -11.89 12.52 0.15
CA GLY A 54 -11.02 12.20 1.28
C GLY A 54 -10.73 13.42 2.15
N LEU A 55 -10.55 14.60 1.54
CA LEU A 55 -10.40 15.86 2.28
C LEU A 55 -11.68 16.22 3.05
N ASP A 56 -12.86 16.00 2.47
CA ASP A 56 -14.15 16.14 3.16
C ASP A 56 -14.23 15.25 4.41
N ALA A 57 -13.80 13.99 4.31
CA ALA A 57 -13.73 13.09 5.46
C ALA A 57 -12.72 13.56 6.53
N VAL A 58 -11.57 14.11 6.13
CA VAL A 58 -10.62 14.70 7.08
C VAL A 58 -11.23 15.90 7.80
N ILE A 59 -12.00 16.74 7.09
CA ILE A 59 -12.69 17.91 7.65
C ILE A 59 -13.77 17.48 8.65
N SER A 60 -14.57 16.46 8.33
CA SER A 60 -15.57 15.92 9.27
C SER A 60 -14.94 15.16 10.45
N GLY A 61 -13.70 14.68 10.28
CA GLY A 61 -13.02 13.83 11.25
C GLY A 61 -13.55 12.40 11.27
N GLU A 62 -14.23 11.99 10.19
CA GLU A 62 -14.80 10.66 10.03
C GLU A 62 -13.78 9.68 9.43
N HIS A 63 -13.98 8.40 9.73
CA HIS A 63 -13.25 7.34 9.04
C HIS A 63 -13.83 7.16 7.64
N ALA A 64 -12.96 7.22 6.62
CA ALA A 64 -13.32 6.94 5.24
C ALA A 64 -12.31 5.96 4.62
N PRO A 65 -12.73 5.16 3.63
CA PRO A 65 -11.79 4.41 2.80
C PRO A 65 -10.68 5.33 2.27
N HIS A 66 -9.47 4.80 2.16
CA HIS A 66 -8.32 5.52 1.60
C HIS A 66 -7.92 6.81 2.35
N THR A 67 -8.42 7.00 3.58
CA THR A 67 -8.08 8.14 4.43
C THR A 67 -7.55 7.63 5.76
N VAL A 68 -6.34 8.06 6.12
CA VAL A 68 -5.71 7.75 7.40
C VAL A 68 -5.54 9.04 8.17
N LEU A 69 -6.05 9.10 9.40
CA LEU A 69 -5.80 10.20 10.34
C LEU A 69 -5.05 9.63 11.54
N ASP A 70 -3.91 10.23 11.87
CA ASP A 70 -3.14 9.80 13.04
C ASP A 70 -2.33 10.95 13.64
N ARG A 71 -1.81 10.72 14.84
CA ARG A 71 -0.83 11.57 15.50
C ARG A 71 0.53 10.88 15.49
N ALA A 72 1.50 11.50 14.82
CA ALA A 72 2.87 11.05 14.82
C ALA A 72 3.43 11.00 16.26
N LYS A 73 4.05 9.86 16.61
CA LYS A 73 4.73 9.63 17.88
C LYS A 73 6.23 9.50 17.61
N SER A 74 7.06 10.21 18.36
CA SER A 74 8.52 10.09 18.30
C SER A 74 9.02 8.87 19.09
N GLY A 75 10.25 8.44 18.83
CA GLY A 75 10.95 7.43 19.65
C GLY A 75 10.44 5.99 19.52
N ARG A 76 9.77 5.63 18.41
CA ARG A 76 9.34 4.26 18.16
C ARG A 76 10.42 3.47 17.42
N SER A 77 10.70 2.26 17.89
CA SER A 77 11.47 1.28 17.13
C SER A 77 10.58 0.56 16.12
N LEU A 78 11.11 0.31 14.93
CA LEU A 78 10.47 -0.53 13.91
C LEU A 78 10.73 -2.00 14.24
N ALA A 79 9.68 -2.81 14.24
CA ALA A 79 9.77 -4.27 14.26
C ALA A 79 9.04 -4.82 13.02
N LEU A 80 9.66 -5.78 12.34
CA LEU A 80 9.05 -6.52 11.24
C LEU A 80 8.54 -7.85 11.78
N VAL A 81 7.26 -8.16 11.53
CA VAL A 81 6.63 -9.41 11.92
C VAL A 81 6.37 -10.23 10.67
N PHE A 82 6.99 -11.40 10.58
CA PHE A 82 6.76 -12.37 9.51
C PHE A 82 5.81 -13.43 10.04
N SER A 83 4.54 -13.36 9.61
CA SER A 83 3.54 -14.37 9.98
C SER A 83 3.84 -15.71 9.29
N GLY A 84 3.41 -16.81 9.89
CA GLY A 84 3.47 -18.12 9.26
C GLY A 84 2.42 -18.31 8.15
N GLN A 85 2.12 -19.58 7.85
CA GLN A 85 1.10 -19.98 6.88
C GLN A 85 -0.30 -19.48 7.26
N GLY A 86 -1.13 -19.23 6.24
CA GLY A 86 -2.53 -18.81 6.37
C GLY A 86 -2.84 -17.44 5.73
N SER A 87 -1.83 -16.76 5.19
CA SER A 87 -1.98 -15.47 4.49
C SER A 87 -1.74 -15.55 2.98
N GLN A 88 -1.38 -16.73 2.48
CA GLN A 88 -1.19 -16.95 1.05
C GLN A 88 -2.48 -16.70 0.28
N ARG A 89 -2.33 -16.19 -0.93
CA ARG A 89 -3.43 -16.02 -1.90
C ARG A 89 -2.88 -16.09 -3.31
N LEU A 90 -3.67 -16.60 -4.24
CA LEU A 90 -3.32 -16.57 -5.65
C LEU A 90 -3.07 -15.13 -6.10
N GLY A 91 -2.06 -14.97 -6.96
CA GLY A 91 -1.62 -13.68 -7.47
C GLY A 91 -0.90 -12.79 -6.45
N MET A 92 -0.53 -13.28 -5.26
CA MET A 92 0.27 -12.48 -4.33
C MET A 92 1.60 -12.06 -4.98
N GLY A 93 2.04 -10.84 -4.69
CA GLY A 93 3.25 -10.25 -5.27
C GLY A 93 3.15 -9.85 -6.74
N ARG A 94 2.16 -10.32 -7.52
CA ARG A 94 2.09 -10.11 -8.98
C ARG A 94 2.09 -8.65 -9.40
N GLU A 95 1.29 -7.81 -8.74
CA GLU A 95 1.26 -6.37 -9.05
C GLU A 95 2.52 -5.65 -8.55
N LEU A 96 3.12 -6.17 -7.48
CA LEU A 96 4.28 -5.58 -6.82
C LEU A 96 5.58 -5.78 -7.61
N VAL A 97 5.67 -6.75 -8.51
CA VAL A 97 6.89 -6.95 -9.33
C VAL A 97 7.23 -5.76 -10.23
N SER A 98 6.24 -4.92 -10.52
CA SER A 98 6.44 -3.65 -11.23
C SER A 98 7.07 -2.55 -10.37
N LEU A 99 7.07 -2.72 -9.05
CA LEU A 99 7.64 -1.75 -8.13
C LEU A 99 9.17 -1.89 -8.06
N PRO A 100 9.90 -0.76 -7.93
CA PRO A 100 11.35 -0.78 -7.81
C PRO A 100 11.82 -1.72 -6.69
N GLY A 101 12.81 -2.57 -7.00
CA GLY A 101 13.44 -3.51 -6.07
C GLY A 101 12.64 -4.78 -5.78
N PHE A 102 11.30 -4.75 -5.80
CA PHE A 102 10.49 -5.94 -5.47
C PHE A 102 10.62 -7.03 -6.54
N GLY A 103 10.55 -6.67 -7.83
CA GLY A 103 10.62 -7.64 -8.92
C GLY A 103 11.92 -8.43 -8.94
N GLU A 104 13.06 -7.77 -8.73
CA GLU A 104 14.38 -8.41 -8.66
C GLU A 104 14.46 -9.41 -7.50
N VAL A 105 14.07 -9.00 -6.30
CA VAL A 105 14.06 -9.87 -5.12
C VAL A 105 13.07 -11.02 -5.26
N PHE A 106 11.90 -10.78 -5.87
CA PHE A 106 10.90 -11.81 -6.12
C PHE A 106 11.44 -12.90 -7.03
N GLU A 107 12.10 -12.51 -8.12
CA GLU A 107 12.73 -13.42 -9.07
C GLU A 107 13.90 -14.18 -8.45
N GLU A 108 14.75 -13.51 -7.66
CA GLU A 108 15.83 -14.15 -6.91
C GLU A 108 15.30 -15.23 -5.95
N VAL A 109 14.27 -14.92 -5.16
CA VAL A 109 13.66 -15.87 -4.22
C VAL A 109 13.01 -17.04 -4.95
N CYS A 110 12.28 -16.78 -6.05
CA CYS A 110 11.68 -17.86 -6.84
C CYS A 110 12.76 -18.77 -7.43
N GLY A 111 13.84 -18.20 -7.99
CA GLY A 111 14.95 -18.95 -8.56
C GLY A 111 15.73 -19.76 -7.52
N ALA A 112 15.78 -19.32 -6.26
CA ALA A 112 16.41 -20.07 -5.17
C ALA A 112 15.74 -21.43 -4.89
N PHE A 113 14.48 -21.62 -5.32
CA PHE A 113 13.72 -22.87 -5.18
C PHE A 113 13.70 -23.71 -6.46
N ASP A 114 14.33 -23.27 -7.55
CA ASP A 114 14.37 -24.03 -8.79
C ASP A 114 15.07 -25.38 -8.59
N GLY A 115 14.39 -26.46 -8.96
CA GLY A 115 14.85 -27.84 -8.77
C GLY A 115 14.71 -28.37 -7.34
N LEU A 116 14.29 -27.56 -6.37
CA LEU A 116 13.93 -28.00 -5.02
C LEU A 116 12.44 -28.32 -4.89
N LEU A 117 11.60 -27.63 -5.68
CA LEU A 117 10.16 -27.87 -5.79
C LEU A 117 9.82 -28.61 -7.08
N GLU A 118 8.72 -29.39 -7.05
CA GLU A 118 8.23 -30.09 -8.23
C GLU A 118 7.70 -29.12 -9.30
N VAL A 119 7.06 -28.03 -8.86
CA VAL A 119 6.58 -26.95 -9.72
C VAL A 119 7.31 -25.65 -9.34
N PRO A 120 7.76 -24.83 -10.32
CA PRO A 120 8.38 -23.55 -10.00
C PRO A 120 7.47 -22.67 -9.15
N LEU A 121 8.01 -22.08 -8.07
CA LEU A 121 7.22 -21.36 -7.06
C LEU A 121 6.32 -20.28 -7.68
N ARG A 122 6.85 -19.50 -8.63
CA ARG A 122 6.10 -18.48 -9.36
C ARG A 122 4.88 -19.06 -10.09
N GLU A 123 4.99 -20.24 -10.67
CA GLU A 123 3.88 -20.88 -11.40
C GLU A 123 2.74 -21.29 -10.47
N VAL A 124 3.05 -21.63 -9.22
CA VAL A 124 2.04 -21.89 -8.17
C VAL A 124 1.42 -20.58 -7.70
N LEU A 125 2.24 -19.58 -7.35
CA LEU A 125 1.76 -18.28 -6.85
C LEU A 125 0.84 -17.59 -7.86
N TRP A 126 1.12 -17.75 -9.15
CA TRP A 126 0.41 -17.08 -10.22
C TRP A 126 -0.45 -18.02 -11.07
N ALA A 127 -0.75 -19.22 -10.56
CA ALA A 127 -1.65 -20.15 -11.19
C ALA A 127 -3.03 -19.53 -11.45
N GLU A 128 -3.72 -20.04 -12.47
CA GLU A 128 -5.13 -19.73 -12.72
C GLU A 128 -5.99 -20.38 -11.64
N GLU A 129 -6.96 -19.63 -11.11
CA GLU A 129 -7.89 -20.14 -10.10
C GLU A 129 -8.64 -21.38 -10.61
N GLY A 130 -8.69 -22.42 -9.77
CA GLY A 130 -9.32 -23.70 -10.12
C GLY A 130 -8.42 -24.68 -10.90
N SER A 131 -7.18 -24.30 -11.23
CA SER A 131 -6.19 -25.24 -11.80
C SER A 131 -5.57 -26.14 -10.73
N ASP A 132 -5.03 -27.28 -11.14
CA ASP A 132 -4.29 -28.20 -10.23
C ASP A 132 -3.13 -27.49 -9.53
N ARG A 133 -2.45 -26.57 -10.23
CA ARG A 133 -1.35 -25.76 -9.68
C ARG A 133 -1.81 -24.74 -8.65
N ALA A 134 -3.03 -24.22 -8.79
CA ALA A 134 -3.58 -23.30 -7.80
C ALA A 134 -3.86 -24.01 -6.48
N ALA A 135 -4.23 -25.30 -6.49
CA ALA A 135 -4.42 -26.07 -5.26
C ALA A 135 -3.12 -26.24 -4.45
N LEU A 136 -1.96 -26.25 -5.13
CA LEU A 136 -0.65 -26.36 -4.50
C LEU A 136 -0.33 -25.20 -3.56
N ILE A 137 -0.96 -24.03 -3.75
CA ILE A 137 -0.68 -22.85 -2.93
C ILE A 137 -1.02 -23.07 -1.44
N ASP A 138 -1.88 -24.02 -1.10
CA ASP A 138 -2.23 -24.32 0.29
C ASP A 138 -1.42 -25.48 0.89
N GLU A 139 -0.57 -26.12 0.09
CA GLU A 139 0.31 -27.17 0.58
C GLU A 139 1.48 -26.57 1.36
N THR A 140 1.85 -27.21 2.47
CA THR A 140 2.93 -26.73 3.34
C THR A 140 4.26 -26.58 2.60
N VAL A 141 4.54 -27.45 1.62
CA VAL A 141 5.78 -27.38 0.82
C VAL A 141 5.88 -26.10 -0.01
N TYR A 142 4.75 -25.49 -0.41
CA TYR A 142 4.72 -24.24 -1.18
C TYR A 142 4.40 -23.00 -0.31
N THR A 143 3.72 -23.15 0.82
CA THR A 143 3.42 -22.04 1.75
C THR A 143 4.56 -21.73 2.72
N GLN A 144 5.39 -22.73 3.02
CA GLN A 144 6.54 -22.63 3.90
C GLN A 144 7.75 -23.28 3.23
N THR A 145 8.04 -22.88 1.99
CA THR A 145 9.24 -23.28 1.26
C THR A 145 10.49 -23.01 2.11
N GLY A 146 11.18 -24.06 2.55
CA GLY A 146 12.31 -24.00 3.47
C GLY A 146 13.28 -25.14 3.29
#